data_AF-A0A419SFS9-F1
#
_entry.id   AF-A0A419SFS9-F1
#
_cell.length_a   1.000
_cell.length_b   1.000
_cell.length_c   1.000
_cell.angle_alpha   90.00
_cell.angle_beta   90.00
_cell.angle_gamma   90.00
#
_symmetry.space_group_name_H-M   'P 1'
#
loop_
_entity.id
_entity.type
_entity.pdbx_description
1 polymer ?
#
loop_
_entity_poly.entity_id
_entity_poly.type
_entity_poly.pdbx_seq_one_letter_code
_entity_poly.pdbx_strand_id
1 'polypeptide(L)' 'MNMESVQEQLKEWGELIITTNAGETYEIHLGDTQFDLVQRTITLTTPEAEFIIDGDAVENVKKHYGHKV' A
#
# COMPACT_ATOMS: atom_id res chain seq x y z
N MET A 1 9.37 -0.30 7.41
CA MET A 1 8.17 -0.83 8.11
C MET A 1 7.99 -2.29 7.68
N ASN A 2 7.23 -3.14 8.39
CA ASN A 2 6.96 -4.49 7.89
C ASN A 2 5.66 -4.52 7.06
N MET A 3 5.64 -5.22 5.93
CA MET A 3 4.52 -5.31 4.98
C MET A 3 3.20 -5.76 5.61
N GLU A 4 3.24 -6.71 6.55
CA GLU A 4 2.06 -7.19 7.29
C GLU A 4 1.38 -6.04 8.04
N SER A 5 2.17 -5.12 8.60
CA SER A 5 1.64 -3.93 9.28
C SER A 5 1.02 -2.94 8.29
N VAL A 6 1.54 -2.85 7.06
CA VAL A 6 0.93 -2.05 5.99
C VAL A 6 -0.42 -2.66 5.60
N GLN A 7 -0.48 -3.99 5.47
CA GLN A 7 -1.72 -4.72 5.15
C GLN A 7 -2.79 -4.55 6.24
N GLU A 8 -2.40 -4.67 7.51
CA GLU A 8 -3.31 -4.45 8.64
C GLU A 8 -3.85 -3.03 8.66
N GLN A 9 -3.00 -2.03 8.46
CA GLN A 9 -3.42 -0.64 8.38
C GLN A 9 -4.34 -0.40 7.17
N LEU A 10 -4.10 -1.02 6.02
CA LEU A 10 -4.99 -0.85 4.86
C LEU A 10 -6.37 -1.45 5.13
N LYS A 11 -6.44 -2.58 5.82
CA LYS A 11 -7.71 -3.18 6.24
C LYS A 11 -8.46 -2.32 7.25
N GLU A 12 -7.74 -1.64 8.15
CA GLU A 12 -8.34 -0.75 9.15
C GLU A 12 -8.86 0.56 8.55
N TRP A 13 -8.08 1.18 7.64
CA TRP A 13 -8.35 2.53 7.14
C TRP A 13 -9.02 2.56 5.77
N GLY A 14 -8.95 1.47 5.00
CA GLY A 14 -9.47 1.37 3.63
C GLY A 14 -8.58 2.00 2.57
N GLU A 15 -7.78 3.00 2.94
CA GLU A 15 -6.93 3.78 2.05
C GLU A 15 -5.68 4.30 2.77
N LEU A 16 -4.53 4.17 2.10
CA LEU A 16 -3.24 4.63 2.62
C LEU A 16 -2.41 5.28 1.51
N ILE A 17 -1.53 6.19 1.92
CA ILE A 17 -0.41 6.64 1.10
C ILE A 17 0.86 6.01 1.65
N ILE A 18 1.51 5.16 0.85
CA ILE A 18 2.78 4.51 1.21
C ILE A 18 3.95 5.20 0.54
N THR A 19 5.09 5.24 1.21
CA THR A 19 6.35 5.76 0.64
C THR A 19 7.44 4.71 0.77
N THR A 20 8.09 4.38 -0.35
CA THR A 20 9.23 3.43 -0.39
C THR A 20 10.52 4.11 0.06
N ASN A 21 11.53 3.32 0.42
CA ASN A 21 12.88 3.79 0.74
C ASN A 21 13.61 4.49 -0.43
N ALA A 22 13.12 4.32 -1.67
CA ALA A 22 13.58 5.03 -2.85
C ALA A 22 12.90 6.42 -3.01
N GLY A 23 11.92 6.73 -2.15
CA GLY A 23 11.17 7.98 -2.17
C GLY A 23 9.92 7.97 -3.07
N GLU A 24 9.58 6.82 -3.68
CA GLU A 24 8.38 6.68 -4.48
C GLU A 24 7.13 6.64 -3.59
N THR A 25 6.05 7.26 -4.04
CA THR A 25 4.80 7.35 -3.26
C THR A 25 3.65 6.74 -4.05
N TYR A 26 2.86 5.92 -3.38
CA TYR A 26 1.69 5.25 -3.95
C TYR A 26 0.49 5.47 -3.04
N GLU A 27 -0.65 5.81 -3.64
CA GLU A 27 -1.96 5.74 -2.98
C GLU A 27 -2.55 4.35 -3.25
N ILE A 28 -2.88 3.64 -2.18
CA ILE A 28 -3.37 2.26 -2.23
C ILE A 28 -4.73 2.18 -1.56
N HIS A 29 -5.66 1.43 -2.16
CA HIS A 29 -6.99 1.20 -1.62
C HIS A 29 -7.23 -0.29 -1.39
N LEU A 30 -8.11 -0.61 -0.44
CA LEU A 30 -8.43 -2.01 -0.14
C LEU A 30 -8.99 -2.77 -1.36
N GLY A 31 -9.65 -2.09 -2.29
CA GLY A 31 -10.29 -2.70 -3.46
C GLY A 31 -9.37 -2.98 -4.64
N ASP A 32 -8.22 -2.32 -4.72
CA ASP A 32 -7.30 -2.36 -5.88
C ASP A 32 -5.89 -2.85 -5.53
N THR A 33 -5.67 -3.22 -4.26
CA THR A 33 -4.36 -3.60 -3.73
C THR A 33 -4.33 -5.06 -3.25
N GLN A 34 -3.34 -5.82 -3.69
CA GLN A 34 -3.10 -7.20 -3.29
C GLN A 34 -1.74 -7.36 -2.62
N PHE A 35 -1.68 -8.23 -1.60
CA PHE A 35 -0.47 -8.51 -0.83
C PHE A 35 -0.07 -9.98 -1.00
N ASP A 36 1.13 -10.22 -1.52
CA ASP A 36 1.77 -11.54 -1.53
C ASP A 36 2.85 -11.59 -0.44
N LEU A 37 2.51 -12.19 0.70
CA LEU A 37 3.42 -12.31 1.84
C LEU A 37 4.57 -13.32 1.60
N VAL A 38 4.42 -14.21 0.61
CA VAL A 38 5.47 -15.18 0.26
C VAL A 38 6.52 -14.51 -0.62
N GLN A 39 6.08 -13.74 -1.61
CA GLN A 39 6.97 -13.01 -2.52
C GLN A 39 7.42 -11.64 -2.00
N ARG A 40 6.85 -11.17 -0.88
CA ARG A 40 7.09 -9.83 -0.30
C ARG A 40 6.68 -8.69 -1.24
N THR A 41 5.63 -8.87 -2.04
CA THR A 41 5.21 -7.87 -3.04
C THR A 41 3.80 -7.34 -2.78
N ILE A 42 3.63 -6.04 -3.04
CA ILE A 42 2.34 -5.36 -3.07
C ILE A 42 2.01 -5.05 -4.53
N THR A 43 0.88 -5.54 -5.01
CA THR A 43 0.39 -5.22 -6.35
C THR A 43 -0.71 -4.17 -6.25
N LEU A 44 -0.54 -3.04 -6.94
CA LEU A 44 -1.56 -2.00 -7.09
C LEU A 44 -2.04 -2.00 -8.55
N THR A 45 -3.34 -2.25 -8.75
CA THR A 45 -3.97 -2.20 -10.07
C THR A 45 -4.69 -0.87 -10.26
N THR A 46 -4.31 -0.12 -11.29
CA THR A 46 -5.00 1.10 -11.70
C THR A 46 -5.65 0.90 -13.08
N PRO A 47 -6.52 1.81 -13.55
CA PRO A 47 -7.07 1.73 -14.91
C PRO A 47 -6.01 1.76 -16.03
N GLU A 48 -4.84 2.36 -15.77
CA GLU A 48 -3.81 2.60 -16.78
C GLU A 48 -2.60 1.66 -16.66
N ALA A 49 -2.35 1.11 -15.46
CA ALA A 49 -1.15 0.34 -15.17
C ALA A 49 -1.31 -0.60 -13.97
N GLU A 50 -0.45 -1.61 -13.90
CA GLU A 50 -0.20 -2.43 -12.73
C GLU A 50 1.18 -2.10 -12.17
N PHE A 51 1.26 -1.85 -10.86
CA PHE A 51 2.51 -1.59 -10.16
C PHE A 51 2.83 -2.78 -9.25
N ILE A 52 4.06 -3.28 -9.34
CA ILE A 52 4.60 -4.28 -8.42
C ILE A 52 5.60 -3.56 -7.52
N ILE A 53 5.28 -3.48 -6.24
CA ILE A 53 6.02 -2.73 -5.22
C ILE A 53 6.67 -3.75 -4.28
N ASP A 54 7.94 -3.55 -3.96
CA ASP A 54 8.60 -4.29 -2.88
C ASP A 54 7.97 -3.87 -1.54
N GLY A 55 7.28 -4.82 -0.89
CA GLY A 55 6.56 -4.57 0.36
C GLY A 55 7.48 -4.29 1.55
N ASP A 56 8.72 -4.78 1.51
CA ASP A 56 9.75 -4.52 2.53
C ASP A 56 10.45 -3.18 2.34
N ALA A 57 10.38 -2.64 1.13
CA ALA A 57 10.89 -1.30 0.83
C ALA A 57 9.99 -0.18 1.39
N VAL A 58 8.79 -0.49 1.90
CA VAL A 58 7.89 0.51 2.49
C VAL A 58 8.50 1.09 3.76
N GLU A 59 8.84 2.38 3.71
CA GLU A 59 9.47 3.10 4.81
C GLU A 59 8.43 3.75 5.72
N ASN A 60 7.40 4.38 5.12
CA ASN A 60 6.38 5.13 5.84
C ASN A 60 4.97 4.91 5.26
N VAL A 61 3.97 5.05 6.12
CA VAL A 61 2.55 4.98 5.79
C VAL A 61 1.86 6.23 6.34
N LYS A 62 1.10 6.91 5.49
CA LYS A 62 0.20 8.00 5.88
C LYS A 62 -1.23 7.53 5.69
N LYS A 63 -2.06 7.74 6.70
CA LYS A 63 -3.50 7.50 6.65
C LYS A 63 -4.13 8.61 5.82
N HIS A 64 -4.81 8.26 4.74
CA HIS A 64 -5.54 9.26 3.97
C HIS A 64 -6.92 9.41 4.62
N TYR A 65 -7.23 10.62 5.12
CA TYR A 65 -8.51 10.92 5.78
C TYR A 65 -9.59 11.28 4.74
N GLY A 66 -9.68 10.51 3.66
CA GLY A 66 -10.50 10.75 2.47
C GLY A 66 -11.99 10.43 2.60
N HIS A 67 -12.55 10.33 3.81
CA HIS A 67 -13.99 10.51 4.08
C HIS A 67 -14.21 10.48 5.60
N LYS A 68 -14.70 11.58 6.18
CA LYS A 68 -15.58 11.47 7.34
C LYS A 68 -16.90 10.92 6.82
N VAL A 69 -17.23 9.68 7.16
CA VAL A 69 -18.64 9.23 7.18
C VAL A 69 -19.44 10.05 8.19
#